data_AF-A0AB39W324-F1
#
_entry.id   AF-A0AB39W324-F1
#
_cell.length_a   1.000
_cell.length_b   1.000
_cell.length_c   1.000
_cell.angle_alpha   90.00
_cell.angle_beta   90.00
_cell.angle_gamma   90.00
#
_symmetry.space_group_name_H-M   'P 1'
#
loop_
_entity.id
_entity.type
_entity.pdbx_description
1 polymer ?
#
loop_
_entity_poly.entity_id
_entity_poly.type
_entity_poly.pdbx_seq_one_letter_code
_entity_poly.pdbx_strand_id
1 'polypeptide(L)'
;MKLPKELYNGIIIFIGISLYFLLMEALNLAGLFYLRLFNILFVFYGANRTLKSNFLEDKKVFTFNAISALATSLIGVFLSIIGLIIYSYAKGGDQYVQSLSETLLFGGNPSIMTYSISLLFEGIVSAVLVTFILMLYWDTRYASDKHGIN
;
A
#
# COMPACT_ATOMS: atom_id res chain seq x y z
N MET A 1 12.83 8.37 22.08
CA MET A 1 12.10 9.07 21.00
C MET A 1 11.13 8.07 20.39
N LYS A 2 9.81 8.27 20.50
CA LYS A 2 8.81 7.32 19.97
C LYS A 2 8.76 7.49 18.45
N LEU A 3 9.12 6.46 17.70
CA LEU A 3 8.98 6.45 16.23
C LEU A 3 7.53 6.86 15.87
N PRO A 4 7.34 7.75 14.88
CA PRO A 4 6.00 8.07 14.40
C PRO A 4 5.33 6.77 13.96
N LYS A 5 4.14 6.53 14.49
CA LYS A 5 3.41 5.26 14.33
C LYS A 5 3.10 4.95 12.87
N GLU A 6 2.97 6.00 12.08
CA GLU A 6 2.81 5.97 10.63
C GLU A 6 3.99 5.26 9.97
N LEU A 7 5.20 5.50 10.48
CA LEU A 7 6.43 4.90 9.98
C LEU A 7 6.51 3.42 10.38
N TYR A 8 6.12 3.08 11.62
CA TYR A 8 6.06 1.68 12.07
C TYR A 8 5.04 0.86 11.27
N ASN A 9 3.84 1.40 11.05
CA ASN A 9 2.81 0.74 10.25
C ASN A 9 3.18 0.70 8.75
N GLY A 10 3.85 1.73 8.23
CA GLY A 10 4.39 1.73 6.87
C GLY A 10 5.46 0.66 6.66
N ILE A 11 6.33 0.42 7.64
CA ILE A 11 7.32 -0.67 7.62
C ILE A 11 6.63 -2.04 7.61
N ILE A 12 5.53 -2.21 8.35
CA ILE A 12 4.76 -3.47 8.32
C ILE A 12 4.17 -3.73 6.92
N ILE A 13 3.63 -2.69 6.27
CA ILE A 13 3.15 -2.80 4.88
C ILE A 13 4.30 -3.22 3.97
N PHE A 14 5.45 -2.55 4.07
CA PHE A 14 6.63 -2.87 3.30
C PHE A 14 7.08 -4.33 3.49
N ILE A 15 7.24 -4.78 4.74
CA ILE A 15 7.63 -6.17 5.04
C ILE A 15 6.60 -7.16 4.47
N GLY A 16 5.30 -6.87 4.60
CA GLY A 16 4.24 -7.72 4.07
C GLY A 16 4.30 -7.84 2.54
N ILE A 17 4.40 -6.71 1.84
CA ILE A 17 4.49 -6.67 0.37
C ILE A 17 5.79 -7.32 -0.11
N SER A 18 6.94 -7.02 0.51
CA SER A 18 8.23 -7.58 0.11
C SER A 18 8.30 -9.08 0.34
N LEU A 19 7.83 -9.58 1.49
CA LEU A 19 7.81 -11.02 1.78
C LEU A 19 6.86 -11.76 0.83
N TYR A 20 5.68 -11.17 0.59
CA TYR A 20 4.73 -11.70 -0.38
C TYR A 20 5.35 -11.74 -1.78
N PHE A 21 5.96 -10.65 -2.24
CA PHE A 21 6.61 -10.59 -3.54
C PHE A 21 7.71 -11.66 -3.70
N LEU A 22 8.58 -11.81 -2.70
CA LEU A 22 9.64 -12.83 -2.72
C LEU A 22 9.07 -14.25 -2.78
N LEU A 23 7.99 -14.52 -2.05
CA LEU A 23 7.32 -15.82 -2.08
C LEU A 23 6.68 -16.09 -3.44
N MET A 24 6.02 -15.08 -4.01
CA MET A 24 5.41 -15.15 -5.33
C MET A 24 6.44 -15.39 -6.43
N GLU A 25 7.61 -14.77 -6.32
CA GLU A 25 8.72 -15.01 -7.23
C GLU A 25 9.34 -16.39 -7.06
N ALA A 26 9.53 -16.86 -5.83
CA ALA A 26 10.06 -18.20 -5.57
C ALA A 26 9.16 -19.30 -6.15
N LEU A 27 7.84 -19.04 -6.20
CA LEU A 27 6.86 -19.94 -6.81
C LEU A 27 6.69 -19.69 -8.33
N ASN A 28 7.39 -18.71 -8.92
CA ASN A 28 7.27 -18.29 -10.32
C ASN A 28 5.87 -17.77 -10.72
N LEU A 29 5.06 -17.35 -9.74
CA LEU A 29 3.72 -16.79 -9.95
C LEU A 29 3.73 -15.25 -10.08
N ALA A 30 4.92 -14.61 -10.04
CA ALA A 30 5.07 -13.16 -10.18
C ALA A 30 4.62 -12.60 -11.55
N GLY A 31 4.44 -13.47 -12.55
CA GLY A 31 3.87 -13.14 -13.86
C GLY A 31 2.36 -12.90 -13.87
N LEU A 32 1.67 -13.12 -12.75
CA LEU A 32 0.21 -13.08 -12.69
C LEU A 32 -0.30 -11.74 -12.14
N PHE A 33 -0.96 -10.99 -13.01
CA PHE A 33 -1.45 -9.64 -12.71
C PHE A 33 -2.41 -9.57 -11.50
N TYR A 34 -3.30 -10.55 -11.33
CA TYR A 34 -4.28 -10.57 -10.23
C TYR A 34 -3.65 -10.73 -8.84
N LEU A 35 -2.47 -11.33 -8.74
CA LEU A 35 -1.76 -11.45 -7.46
C LEU A 35 -1.25 -10.09 -6.97
N ARG A 36 -1.13 -9.11 -7.87
CA ARG A 36 -0.77 -7.73 -7.52
C ARG A 36 -1.90 -7.00 -6.82
N LEU A 37 -3.16 -7.36 -7.09
CA LEU A 37 -4.33 -6.82 -6.36
C LEU A 37 -4.26 -7.13 -4.86
N PHE A 38 -3.61 -8.23 -4.46
CA PHE A 38 -3.40 -8.53 -3.03
C PHE A 38 -2.55 -7.48 -2.32
N ASN A 39 -1.68 -6.73 -3.03
CA ASN A 39 -0.91 -5.62 -2.44
C ASN A 39 -1.84 -4.59 -1.79
N ILE A 40 -3.02 -4.36 -2.38
CA ILE A 40 -4.04 -3.44 -1.85
C ILE A 40 -4.53 -3.91 -0.47
N LEU A 41 -4.62 -5.21 -0.22
CA LEU A 41 -5.04 -5.76 1.09
C LEU A 41 -4.00 -5.46 2.18
N PHE A 42 -2.71 -5.51 1.86
CA PHE A 42 -1.65 -5.15 2.80
C PHE A 42 -1.69 -3.65 3.12
N VAL A 43 -1.89 -2.81 2.11
CA VAL A 43 -2.10 -1.36 2.29
C VAL A 43 -3.34 -1.09 3.14
N PHE A 44 -4.46 -1.75 2.86
CA PHE A 44 -5.69 -1.65 3.64
C PHE A 44 -5.49 -2.06 5.10
N TYR A 45 -4.80 -3.17 5.34
CA TYR A 45 -4.50 -3.64 6.69
C TYR A 45 -3.66 -2.61 7.47
N GLY A 46 -2.59 -2.08 6.87
CA GLY A 46 -1.74 -1.09 7.50
C GLY A 46 -2.45 0.24 7.74
N ALA A 47 -3.22 0.74 6.77
CA ALA A 47 -4.03 1.94 6.89
C ALA A 47 -5.09 1.80 8.01
N ASN A 48 -5.84 0.70 8.02
CA ASN A 48 -6.85 0.45 9.06
C ASN A 48 -6.23 0.33 10.46
N ARG A 49 -5.04 -0.27 10.56
CA ARG A 49 -4.28 -0.34 11.83
C ARG A 49 -3.86 1.05 12.32
N THR A 50 -3.44 1.95 11.42
CA THR A 50 -3.16 3.36 11.77
C THR A 50 -4.42 4.07 12.26
N LEU A 51 -5.56 3.93 11.57
CA LEU A 51 -6.83 4.53 12.02
C LEU A 51 -7.23 4.04 13.42
N LYS A 52 -7.19 2.71 13.64
CA LYS A 52 -7.56 2.12 14.93
C LYS A 52 -6.66 2.61 16.08
N SER A 53 -5.37 2.80 15.81
CA SER A 53 -4.40 3.31 16.79
C SER A 53 -4.63 4.80 17.12
N ASN A 54 -4.93 5.63 16.12
CA ASN A 54 -5.24 7.03 16.35
C ASN A 54 -6.57 7.21 17.11
N PHE A 55 -7.54 6.33 16.86
CA PHE A 55 -8.83 6.33 17.54
C PHE A 55 -8.72 5.98 19.03
N LEU A 56 -7.85 5.02 19.39
CA LEU A 56 -7.57 4.66 20.79
C LEU A 56 -6.92 5.79 21.62
N GLU A 57 -6.38 6.81 20.96
CA GLU A 57 -5.77 7.98 21.61
C GLU A 57 -6.70 9.22 21.64
N ASP A 58 -8.01 9.04 21.42
CA ASP A 58 -9.02 10.11 21.43
C ASP A 58 -8.79 11.25 20.42
N LYS A 59 -7.92 11.05 19.42
CA LYS A 59 -7.71 11.98 18.31
C LYS A 59 -8.81 11.81 17.26
N LYS A 60 -10.01 12.33 17.57
CA LYS A 60 -11.23 12.24 16.74
C LYS A 60 -11.28 13.20 15.55
N VAL A 61 -10.15 13.80 15.15
CA VAL A 61 -10.13 14.70 13.99
C VAL A 61 -10.08 13.86 12.71
N PHE A 62 -11.20 13.82 11.99
CA PHE A 62 -11.39 13.08 10.74
C PHE A 62 -10.26 13.31 9.74
N THR A 63 -9.94 14.58 9.48
CA THR A 63 -8.89 14.98 8.53
C THR A 63 -7.50 14.51 8.95
N PHE A 64 -7.20 14.54 10.25
CA PHE A 64 -5.90 14.09 10.77
C PHE A 64 -5.73 12.58 10.58
N ASN A 65 -6.78 11.80 10.83
CA ASN A 65 -6.75 10.35 10.64
C ASN A 65 -6.63 9.95 9.17
N ALA A 66 -7.30 10.68 8.27
CA ALA A 66 -7.15 10.49 6.83
C ALA A 66 -5.71 10.74 6.37
N ILE A 67 -5.12 11.86 6.80
CA ILE A 67 -3.74 12.22 6.42
C ILE A 67 -2.74 11.21 6.99
N SER A 68 -2.86 10.80 8.26
CA SER A 68 -1.96 9.81 8.86
C SER A 68 -2.06 8.45 8.16
N ALA A 69 -3.25 8.00 7.79
CA ALA A 69 -3.47 6.73 7.10
C ALA A 69 -2.92 6.74 5.67
N LEU A 70 -3.13 7.84 4.96
CA LEU A 70 -2.60 8.06 3.62
C LEU A 70 -1.07 8.15 3.67
N ALA A 71 -0.50 8.90 4.61
CA ALA A 71 0.95 9.00 4.80
C ALA A 71 1.58 7.63 5.10
N THR A 72 0.98 6.85 6.00
CA THR A 72 1.41 5.46 6.30
C THR A 72 1.45 4.61 5.03
N SER A 73 0.37 4.67 4.24
CA SER A 73 0.21 3.88 3.01
C SER A 73 1.24 4.28 1.95
N LEU A 74 1.42 5.59 1.74
CA LEU A 74 2.41 6.12 0.80
C LEU A 74 3.83 5.72 1.20
N ILE A 75 4.20 5.84 2.48
CA ILE A 75 5.51 5.41 2.98
C ILE A 75 5.73 3.93 2.65
N GLY A 76 4.75 3.06 2.93
CA GLY A 76 4.83 1.64 2.62
C GLY A 76 5.01 1.36 1.12
N VAL A 77 4.27 2.07 0.25
CA VAL A 77 4.38 1.96 -1.20
C VAL A 77 5.77 2.41 -1.67
N PHE A 78 6.25 3.59 -1.25
CA PHE A 78 7.57 4.10 -1.63
C PHE A 78 8.70 3.15 -1.24
N LEU A 79 8.69 2.64 -0.01
CA LEU A 79 9.68 1.65 0.43
C LEU A 79 9.60 0.37 -0.42
N SER A 80 8.40 -0.07 -0.77
CA SER A 80 8.21 -1.28 -1.59
C SER A 80 8.77 -1.11 -3.00
N ILE A 81 8.59 0.06 -3.62
CA ILE A 81 9.16 0.38 -4.94
C ILE A 81 10.69 0.43 -4.88
N ILE A 82 11.27 1.06 -3.84
CA ILE A 82 12.72 1.09 -3.67
C ILE A 82 13.29 -0.33 -3.50
N GLY A 83 12.65 -1.15 -2.67
CA GLY A 83 13.04 -2.55 -2.48
C GLY A 83 12.98 -3.35 -3.79
N LEU A 84 11.93 -3.13 -4.58
CA LEU A 84 11.77 -3.77 -5.88
C LEU A 84 12.85 -3.35 -6.89
N ILE A 85 13.19 -2.06 -6.96
CA ILE A 85 14.25 -1.56 -7.84
C ILE A 85 15.58 -2.21 -7.47
N ILE A 86 15.96 -2.18 -6.19
CA ILE A 86 17.21 -2.78 -5.70
C ILE A 86 17.24 -4.28 -6.01
N TYR A 87 16.14 -4.99 -5.75
CA TYR A 87 16.03 -6.41 -6.00
C TYR A 87 16.15 -6.73 -7.51
N SER A 88 15.46 -5.95 -8.34
CA SER A 88 15.46 -6.14 -9.80
C SER A 88 16.86 -5.95 -10.39
N TYR A 89 17.60 -4.92 -9.94
CA TYR A 89 19.00 -4.74 -10.34
C TYR A 89 19.90 -5.90 -9.88
N ALA A 90 19.68 -6.44 -8.68
CA ALA A 90 20.44 -7.59 -8.18
C ALA A 90 20.16 -8.90 -8.95
N LYS A 91 18.97 -9.05 -9.54
CA LYS A 91 18.51 -10.28 -10.22
C LYS A 91 18.73 -10.35 -11.72
N GLY A 92 19.31 -9.31 -12.33
CA GLY A 92 19.59 -9.26 -13.77
C GLY A 92 18.94 -8.08 -14.51
N GLY A 93 18.39 -7.11 -13.78
CA GLY A 93 17.94 -5.84 -14.33
C GLY A 93 16.69 -5.95 -15.20
N ASP A 94 16.76 -5.41 -16.41
CA ASP A 94 15.59 -5.27 -17.30
C ASP A 94 15.01 -6.63 -17.73
N GLN A 95 15.85 -7.66 -17.86
CA GLN A 95 15.39 -9.02 -18.23
C GLN A 95 14.51 -9.64 -17.14
N TYR A 96 14.78 -9.32 -15.87
CA TYR A 96 14.00 -9.81 -14.76
C TYR A 96 12.62 -9.13 -14.72
N VAL A 97 12.57 -7.81 -14.96
CA VAL A 97 11.30 -7.07 -14.96
C VAL A 97 10.39 -7.47 -16.13
N GLN A 98 10.96 -7.89 -17.26
CA GLN A 98 10.19 -8.47 -18.38
C GLN A 98 9.54 -9.82 -18.03
N SER A 99 10.04 -10.53 -17.02
CA SER A 99 9.43 -11.77 -16.53
C SER A 99 8.30 -11.53 -15.50
N LEU A 100 8.18 -10.30 -14.99
CA LEU A 100 7.11 -9.89 -14.08
C LEU A 100 5.83 -9.59 -14.87
N SER A 101 4.66 -9.66 -14.22
CA SER A 101 3.39 -9.39 -14.92
C SER A 101 3.36 -7.98 -15.52
N GLU A 102 2.62 -7.81 -16.61
CA GLU A 102 2.35 -6.48 -17.17
C GLU A 102 1.73 -5.53 -16.13
N THR A 103 1.93 -4.23 -16.28
CA THR A 103 1.37 -3.20 -15.39
C THR A 103 0.05 -2.68 -15.95
N LEU A 104 -0.84 -2.15 -15.09
CA LEU A 104 -2.13 -1.58 -15.51
C LEU A 104 -1.96 -0.41 -16.46
N LEU A 105 -0.96 0.43 -16.21
CA LEU A 105 -0.78 1.67 -16.97
C LEU A 105 0.03 1.46 -18.24
N PHE A 106 0.87 0.42 -18.30
CA PHE A 106 1.75 0.15 -19.44
C PHE A 106 1.94 -1.36 -19.66
N GLY A 107 1.55 -1.84 -20.84
CA GLY A 107 1.83 -3.21 -21.33
C GLY A 107 3.01 -3.24 -22.31
N GLY A 108 3.71 -4.38 -22.42
CA GLY A 108 4.85 -4.58 -23.33
C GLY A 108 6.18 -4.93 -22.65
N ASN A 109 7.30 -4.41 -23.18
CA ASN A 109 8.67 -4.62 -22.66
C ASN A 109 9.17 -3.39 -21.86
N PRO A 110 8.64 -3.11 -20.65
CA PRO A 110 9.05 -1.95 -19.89
C PRO A 110 10.48 -2.12 -19.35
N SER A 111 11.23 -1.02 -19.32
CA SER A 111 12.46 -0.93 -18.50
C SER A 111 12.11 -1.03 -17.01
N ILE A 112 13.09 -1.35 -16.15
CA ILE A 112 12.93 -1.34 -14.68
C ILE A 112 12.28 -0.02 -14.20
N MET A 113 12.70 1.10 -14.77
CA MET A 113 12.21 2.43 -14.39
C MET A 113 10.76 2.65 -14.80
N THR A 114 10.40 2.31 -16.04
CA THR A 114 9.02 2.43 -16.54
C THR A 114 8.07 1.57 -15.71
N TYR A 115 8.48 0.33 -15.43
CA TYR A 115 7.72 -0.60 -14.60
C TYR A 115 7.53 -0.07 -13.17
N SER A 116 8.61 0.42 -12.55
CA SER A 116 8.59 0.93 -11.18
C SER A 116 7.73 2.19 -11.04
N ILE A 117 7.78 3.10 -12.02
CA ILE A 117 6.94 4.29 -12.05
C ILE A 117 5.47 3.91 -12.21
N SER A 118 5.16 2.98 -13.10
CA SER A 118 3.81 2.45 -13.30
C SER A 118 3.24 1.89 -11.99
N LEU A 119 4.01 1.02 -11.33
CA LEU A 119 3.64 0.41 -10.06
C LEU A 119 3.51 1.44 -8.93
N LEU A 120 4.33 2.50 -8.95
CA LEU A 120 4.24 3.61 -8.01
C LEU A 120 2.91 4.36 -8.18
N PHE A 121 2.49 4.65 -9.41
CA PHE A 121 1.18 5.27 -9.66
C PHE A 121 0.03 4.36 -9.22
N GLU A 122 0.07 3.07 -9.54
CA GLU A 122 -0.91 2.08 -9.06
C GLU A 122 -0.97 2.05 -7.52
N GLY A 123 0.19 2.08 -6.86
CA GLY A 123 0.33 2.11 -5.41
C GLY A 123 -0.25 3.39 -4.79
N ILE A 124 -0.03 4.55 -5.41
CA ILE A 124 -0.60 5.83 -4.96
C ILE A 124 -2.13 5.81 -5.10
N VAL A 125 -2.64 5.42 -6.27
CA VAL A 125 -4.09 5.38 -6.51
C VAL A 125 -4.76 4.42 -5.53
N SER A 126 -4.19 3.24 -5.30
CA SER A 126 -4.73 2.29 -4.33
C SER A 126 -4.66 2.81 -2.90
N ALA A 127 -3.58 3.47 -2.48
CA ALA A 127 -3.46 4.10 -1.16
C ALA A 127 -4.53 5.19 -0.93
N VAL A 128 -4.79 6.03 -1.95
CA VAL A 128 -5.84 7.05 -1.90
C VAL A 128 -7.23 6.41 -1.79
N LEU A 129 -7.53 5.43 -2.65
CA LEU A 129 -8.82 4.72 -2.65
C LEU A 129 -9.06 4.00 -1.32
N VAL A 130 -8.08 3.26 -0.82
CA VAL A 130 -8.15 2.55 0.46
C VAL A 130 -8.40 3.52 1.60
N THR A 131 -7.67 4.64 1.65
CA THR A 131 -7.87 5.65 2.68
C THR A 131 -9.28 6.22 2.59
N PHE A 132 -9.75 6.57 1.40
CA PHE A 132 -11.09 7.12 1.20
C PHE A 132 -12.19 6.13 1.63
N ILE A 133 -12.09 4.86 1.24
CA ILE A 133 -13.03 3.79 1.64
C ILE A 133 -13.01 3.61 3.16
N LEU A 134 -11.83 3.57 3.79
CA LEU A 134 -11.72 3.45 5.24
C LEU A 134 -12.34 4.66 5.95
N MET A 135 -12.11 5.86 5.45
CA MET A 135 -12.71 7.06 6.01
C MET A 135 -14.24 7.03 5.90
N LEU A 136 -14.81 6.64 4.75
CA LEU A 136 -16.26 6.48 4.57
C LEU A 136 -16.85 5.38 5.46
N TYR A 137 -16.14 4.25 5.58
CA TYR A 137 -16.56 3.12 6.41
C TYR A 137 -16.59 3.47 7.90
N TRP A 138 -15.58 4.22 8.34
CA TRP A 138 -15.57 4.75 9.70
C TRP A 138 -16.68 5.81 9.85
N ASP A 139 -16.79 6.79 8.93
CA ASP A 139 -17.82 7.85 8.99
C ASP A 139 -19.26 7.31 9.11
N THR A 140 -19.65 6.31 8.32
CA THR A 140 -20.99 5.71 8.38
C THR A 140 -21.27 5.01 9.71
N ARG A 141 -20.26 4.41 10.35
CA ARG A 141 -20.39 3.87 11.71
C ARG A 141 -20.51 4.95 12.79
N TYR A 142 -20.04 6.17 12.52
CA TYR A 142 -20.14 7.30 13.46
C TYR A 142 -21.36 8.20 13.19
N ALA A 143 -21.86 8.27 11.96
CA ALA A 143 -23.08 9.01 11.62
C ALA A 143 -24.34 8.38 12.23
N SER A 144 -24.33 7.06 12.46
CA SER A 144 -25.41 6.37 13.17
C SER A 144 -25.56 6.83 14.64
N ASP A 145 -24.55 7.50 15.21
CA ASP A 145 -24.59 8.05 16.57
C ASP A 145 -25.05 9.53 16.60
N LYS A 146 -25.23 10.18 15.44
CA LYS A 146 -25.74 11.56 15.33
C LYS A 146 -27.24 11.67 15.08
N HIS A 147 -27.94 10.56 14.86
CA HIS A 147 -29.41 10.52 14.69
C HIS A 147 -30.15 9.81 15.84
N GLY A 148 -29.48 9.60 16.98
CA GLY A 148 -30.05 9.01 18.18
C GLY A 148 -30.38 10.01 19.28
N ILE A 149 -30.97 11.16 18.95
CA ILE A 149 -31.63 12.03 19.92
C ILE A 149 -33.03 12.37 19.40
N ASN A 150 -34.00 11.55 19.81
CA ASN A 150 -35.40 11.91 19.96
C ASN A 150 -35.76 11.72 21.43
#